data_AF-A0A7S3XEK8-F1
#
_entry.id   AF-A0A7S3XEK8-F1
#
_cell.length_a   1.000
_cell.length_b   1.000
_cell.length_c   1.000
_cell.angle_alpha   90.00
_cell.angle_beta   90.00
_cell.angle_gamma   90.00
#
_symmetry.space_group_name_H-M   'P 1'
#
loop_
_entity.id
_entity.type
_entity.pdbx_description
1 polymer ?
#
loop_
_entity_poly.entity_id
_entity_poly.type
_entity_poly.pdbx_seq_one_letter_code
_entity_poly.pdbx_strand_id
1 'polypeptide(L)'
;RVLLVGSKDICANKIYDNNNNKGYNNRDICKAMYTWTFNQRGVIRATSMRHHKVGEEEAPYMYTEGDDITFEIQLEELTMKGWTPYTTNDMQLEYTMLDPHIRSFLIPNK
;
A
#
# COMPACT_ATOMS: atom_id res chain seq x y z
N ARG A 1 6.22 -1.50 -12.48
CA ARG A 1 6.47 -0.04 -12.39
C ARG A 1 7.43 0.33 -13.50
N VAL A 2 7.25 1.48 -14.15
CA VAL A 2 8.16 1.99 -15.19
C VAL A 2 8.67 3.34 -14.75
N LEU A 3 9.99 3.53 -14.80
CA LEU A 3 10.65 4.80 -14.51
C LEU A 3 11.35 5.28 -15.78
N LEU A 4 10.97 6.46 -16.25
CA LEU A 4 11.65 7.17 -17.32
C LEU A 4 12.42 8.34 -16.72
N VAL A 5 13.70 8.49 -17.10
CA VAL A 5 14.54 9.56 -16.60
C VAL A 5 15.11 10.35 -17.77
N GLY A 6 14.97 11.68 -17.71
CA GLY A 6 15.38 12.59 -18.78
C GLY A 6 16.88 12.84 -18.88
N SER A 7 17.69 12.28 -17.97
CA SER A 7 19.14 12.41 -18.00
C SER A 7 19.80 11.08 -17.70
N LYS A 8 20.67 10.64 -18.61
CA LYS A 8 21.50 9.44 -18.42
C LYS A 8 22.53 9.63 -17.30
N ASP A 9 22.90 10.87 -16.99
CA ASP A 9 23.99 11.18 -16.06
C ASP A 9 23.50 11.38 -14.61
N ILE A 10 22.18 11.33 -14.36
CA ILE A 10 21.57 11.60 -13.05
C ILE A 10 22.10 10.68 -11.93
N CYS A 11 22.42 9.43 -12.27
CA CYS A 11 23.00 8.43 -11.37
C CYS A 11 24.44 8.07 -11.75
N ALA A 12 25.11 8.89 -12.57
CA ALA A 12 26.52 8.69 -12.89
C ALA A 12 27.40 8.98 -11.67
N ASN A 13 28.50 8.24 -11.52
CA ASN A 13 29.42 8.31 -10.38
C ASN A 13 29.84 9.74 -9.99
N LYS A 14 30.01 10.63 -10.99
CA LYS A 14 30.38 12.04 -10.80
C LYS A 14 29.36 12.83 -9.94
N ILE A 15 28.08 12.51 -10.07
CA ILE A 15 26.96 13.18 -9.38
C ILE A 15 26.44 12.33 -8.21
N TYR A 16 26.66 11.03 -8.28
CA TYR A 16 26.19 10.06 -7.29
C TYR A 16 26.89 10.17 -5.94
N ASP A 17 28.23 10.20 -5.88
CA ASP A 17 29.01 10.31 -4.63
C ASP A 17 29.95 11.52 -4.69
N ASN A 18 29.39 12.73 -4.66
CA ASN A 18 30.19 13.96 -4.58
C ASN A 18 30.67 14.21 -3.15
N ASN A 19 31.85 13.66 -2.81
CA ASN A 19 32.49 13.80 -1.49
C ASN A 19 32.98 15.23 -1.15
N ASN A 20 32.92 16.17 -2.09
CA ASN A 20 33.54 17.49 -1.92
C ASN A 20 32.64 18.55 -1.27
N ASN A 21 31.44 18.19 -0.77
CA ASN A 21 30.45 19.11 -0.16
C ASN A 21 30.10 20.37 -1.01
N LYS A 22 30.52 20.39 -2.27
CA LYS A 22 30.29 21.45 -3.26
C LYS A 22 29.59 20.82 -4.45
N GLY A 23 28.30 20.56 -4.31
CA GLY A 23 27.42 20.06 -5.36
C GLY A 23 26.25 19.22 -4.84
N TYR A 24 25.41 18.76 -5.77
CA TYR A 24 24.27 17.88 -5.47
C TYR A 24 24.75 16.43 -5.23
N ASN A 25 24.19 15.77 -4.21
CA ASN A 25 24.38 14.34 -3.95
C ASN A 25 23.10 13.60 -4.33
N ASN A 26 23.14 12.87 -5.45
CA ASN A 26 21.97 12.17 -5.99
C ASN A 26 21.83 10.73 -5.49
N ARG A 27 22.66 10.29 -4.54
CA ARG A 27 22.67 8.91 -4.07
C ARG A 27 21.31 8.44 -3.57
N ASP A 28 20.70 9.22 -2.67
CA ASP A 28 19.45 8.82 -2.02
C ASP A 28 18.27 8.80 -2.99
N ILE A 29 18.24 9.75 -3.95
CA ILE A 29 17.18 9.77 -4.97
C ILE A 29 17.33 8.63 -5.97
N CYS A 30 18.55 8.35 -6.44
CA CYS A 30 18.83 7.20 -7.29
C CYS A 30 18.45 5.89 -6.59
N LYS A 31 18.79 5.77 -5.29
CA LYS A 31 18.38 4.64 -4.45
C LYS A 31 16.88 4.50 -4.32
N ALA A 32 16.16 5.59 -4.03
CA ALA A 32 14.71 5.59 -3.95
C ALA A 32 14.06 5.21 -5.29
N MET A 33 14.59 5.72 -6.41
CA MET A 33 14.14 5.44 -7.77
C MET A 33 14.19 3.95 -8.12
N TYR A 34 15.37 3.31 -8.00
CA TYR A 34 15.48 1.91 -8.38
C TYR A 34 14.76 0.98 -7.39
N THR A 35 14.82 1.25 -6.07
CA THR A 35 14.10 0.43 -5.08
C THR A 35 12.59 0.50 -5.29
N TRP A 36 12.05 1.68 -5.62
CA TRP A 36 10.64 1.81 -5.97
C TRP A 36 10.33 1.07 -7.28
N THR A 37 11.15 1.24 -8.32
CA THR A 37 10.92 0.63 -9.64
C THR A 37 10.92 -0.90 -9.59
N PHE A 38 11.84 -1.50 -8.81
CA PHE A 38 11.97 -2.94 -8.66
C PHE A 38 11.10 -3.56 -7.55
N ASN A 39 10.02 -2.88 -7.13
CA ASN A 39 9.09 -3.37 -6.11
C ASN A 39 9.77 -3.73 -4.76
N GLN A 40 10.83 -3.01 -4.39
CA GLN A 40 11.52 -3.22 -3.10
C GLN A 40 11.05 -2.25 -2.00
N ARG A 41 10.18 -1.28 -2.33
CA ARG A 41 9.56 -0.35 -1.37
C ARG A 41 8.15 0.04 -1.81
N GLY A 42 7.31 0.42 -0.84
CA GLY A 42 5.95 0.90 -1.08
C GLY A 42 5.08 -0.16 -1.77
N VAL A 43 5.26 -1.43 -1.41
CA VAL A 43 4.44 -2.54 -1.91
C VAL A 43 3.54 -2.96 -0.76
N ILE A 44 2.24 -2.84 -0.96
CA ILE A 44 1.23 -3.27 0.01
C ILE A 44 0.50 -4.46 -0.59
N ARG A 45 0.17 -5.45 0.24
CA ARG A 45 -0.68 -6.58 -0.13
C ARG A 45 -1.82 -6.74 0.87
N ALA A 46 -2.96 -7.20 0.38
CA ALA A 46 -4.00 -7.76 1.24
C ALA A 46 -3.70 -9.24 1.48
N THR A 47 -3.63 -9.66 2.74
CA THR A 47 -3.36 -11.06 3.12
C THR A 47 -4.61 -11.82 3.50
N SER A 48 -5.59 -11.14 4.08
CA SER A 48 -6.85 -11.72 4.49
C SER A 48 -7.97 -10.70 4.33
N MET A 49 -9.13 -11.17 3.92
CA MET A 49 -10.36 -10.39 3.83
C MET A 49 -11.47 -11.27 4.40
N ARG A 50 -12.20 -10.73 5.37
CA ARG A 50 -13.29 -11.44 6.04
C ARG A 50 -14.53 -10.56 6.06
N HIS A 51 -15.67 -11.20 5.89
CA HIS A 51 -16.96 -10.58 6.07
C HIS A 51 -17.92 -11.61 6.64
N HIS A 52 -18.74 -11.23 7.60
CA HIS A 52 -19.69 -12.11 8.27
C HIS A 52 -20.81 -11.29 8.89
N LYS A 53 -21.91 -11.94 9.29
CA LYS A 53 -22.95 -11.25 10.06
C LYS A 53 -22.42 -10.89 11.44
N VAL A 54 -22.90 -9.79 12.01
CA VAL A 54 -22.55 -9.41 13.39
C VAL A 54 -22.94 -10.54 14.36
N GLY A 55 -21.97 -11.02 15.14
CA GLY A 55 -22.17 -12.13 16.09
C GLY A 55 -21.87 -13.52 15.53
N GLU A 56 -21.61 -13.65 14.23
CA GLU A 56 -21.11 -14.88 13.60
C GLU A 56 -19.59 -14.76 13.34
N GLU A 57 -18.90 -15.87 13.05
CA GLU A 57 -17.46 -15.84 12.70
C GLU A 57 -17.21 -16.12 11.21
N GLU A 58 -18.16 -16.76 10.55
CA GLU A 58 -18.05 -17.23 9.17
C GLU A 58 -19.03 -16.49 8.27
N ALA A 59 -18.67 -16.37 6.99
CA ALA A 59 -19.57 -15.78 6.01
C ALA A 59 -20.75 -16.74 5.75
N PRO A 60 -22.01 -16.28 5.80
CA PRO A 60 -23.15 -17.06 5.35
C PRO A 60 -23.07 -17.32 3.84
N TYR A 61 -23.77 -18.36 3.38
CA TYR A 61 -23.89 -18.66 1.95
C TYR A 61 -24.57 -17.51 1.17
N MET A 62 -25.58 -16.89 1.77
CA MET A 62 -26.26 -15.71 1.24
C MET A 62 -26.63 -14.75 2.36
N TYR A 63 -26.49 -13.45 2.07
CA TYR A 63 -27.01 -12.38 2.90
C TYR A 63 -28.46 -12.06 2.50
N THR A 64 -29.22 -11.58 3.47
CA THR A 64 -30.59 -11.10 3.33
C THR A 64 -30.65 -9.59 3.55
N GLU A 65 -31.66 -8.95 2.98
CA GLU A 65 -31.90 -7.53 3.20
C GLU A 65 -32.06 -7.25 4.71
N GLY A 66 -31.38 -6.21 5.20
CA GLY A 66 -31.37 -5.84 6.61
C GLY A 66 -30.37 -6.59 7.49
N ASP A 67 -29.54 -7.47 6.94
CA ASP A 67 -28.44 -8.08 7.70
C ASP A 67 -27.39 -7.04 8.13
N ASP A 68 -27.02 -7.06 9.40
CA ASP A 68 -25.85 -6.33 9.91
C ASP A 68 -24.57 -7.13 9.61
N ILE A 69 -23.61 -6.50 8.92
CA ILE A 69 -22.39 -7.15 8.41
C ILE A 69 -21.15 -6.47 9.01
N THR A 70 -20.21 -7.29 9.47
CA THR A 70 -18.85 -6.86 9.80
C THR A 70 -17.92 -7.15 8.61
N PHE A 71 -17.06 -6.20 8.27
CA PHE A 71 -16.02 -6.35 7.25
C PHE A 71 -14.63 -6.08 7.86
N GLU A 72 -13.68 -6.95 7.57
CA GLU A 72 -12.30 -6.87 8.05
C GLU A 72 -11.33 -7.17 6.91
N ILE A 73 -10.19 -6.47 6.92
CA ILE A 73 -9.11 -6.71 5.97
C ILE A 73 -7.76 -6.56 6.66
N GLN A 74 -6.84 -7.46 6.35
CA GLN A 74 -5.47 -7.43 6.82
C GLN A 74 -4.56 -6.99 5.68
N LEU A 75 -3.76 -5.96 5.94
CA LEU A 75 -2.79 -5.40 5.01
C LEU A 75 -1.37 -5.58 5.53
N GLU A 76 -0.43 -5.80 4.62
CA GLU A 76 1.00 -5.86 4.92
C GLU A 76 1.78 -5.03 3.92
N GLU A 77 2.85 -4.37 4.40
CA GLU A 77 3.83 -3.67 3.58
C GLU A 77 5.13 -4.47 3.50
N LEU A 78 5.74 -4.51 2.31
CA LEU A 78 7.07 -5.07 2.11
C LEU A 78 8.14 -4.07 2.58
N THR A 79 8.87 -4.44 3.63
CA THR A 79 10.04 -3.73 4.13
C THR A 79 11.32 -4.52 3.87
N MET A 80 12.48 -3.93 4.19
CA MET A 80 13.76 -4.66 4.11
C MET A 80 13.85 -5.86 5.05
N LYS A 81 12.98 -5.92 6.09
CA LYS A 81 12.90 -7.04 7.04
C LYS A 81 11.89 -8.10 6.60
N GLY A 82 11.22 -7.91 5.45
CA GLY A 82 10.11 -8.73 4.98
C GLY A 82 8.77 -8.03 5.13
N TRP A 83 7.70 -8.81 5.09
CA TRP A 83 6.32 -8.32 5.23
C TRP A 83 6.02 -7.94 6.68
N THR A 84 5.47 -6.74 6.88
CA THR A 84 5.05 -6.24 8.19
C THR A 84 3.62 -5.70 8.12
N PRO A 85 2.84 -5.74 9.21
CA PRO A 85 1.49 -5.17 9.22
C PRO A 85 1.48 -3.72 8.75
N TYR A 86 0.52 -3.38 7.90
CA TYR A 86 0.32 -2.02 7.39
C TYR A 86 -0.98 -1.44 7.94
N THR A 87 -0.86 -0.28 8.57
CA THR A 87 -1.99 0.42 9.21
C THR A 87 -2.10 1.82 8.63
N THR A 88 -3.31 2.18 8.20
CA THR A 88 -3.61 3.53 7.69
C THR A 88 -4.97 4.01 8.15
N ASN A 89 -5.14 5.33 8.27
CA ASN A 89 -6.37 5.95 8.78
C ASN A 89 -7.34 6.39 7.66
N ASP A 90 -6.93 6.30 6.40
CA ASP A 90 -7.63 6.82 5.23
C ASP A 90 -8.15 5.72 4.30
N MET A 91 -8.26 4.49 4.80
CA MET A 91 -8.80 3.38 4.03
C MET A 91 -10.32 3.46 3.94
N GLN A 92 -10.85 3.30 2.72
CA GLN A 92 -12.27 3.41 2.45
C GLN A 92 -12.83 2.10 1.91
N LEU A 93 -13.97 1.67 2.46
CA LEU A 93 -14.81 0.59 1.96
C LEU A 93 -15.91 1.17 1.08
N GLU A 94 -16.11 0.58 -0.10
CA GLU A 94 -17.23 0.87 -0.99
C GLU A 94 -18.06 -0.41 -1.20
N TYR A 95 -19.35 -0.35 -0.87
CA TYR A 95 -20.31 -1.38 -1.22
C TYR A 95 -21.10 -0.90 -2.44
N THR A 96 -20.92 -1.58 -3.58
CA THR A 96 -21.36 -1.10 -4.89
C THR A 96 -22.00 -2.20 -5.72
N MET A 97 -22.84 -1.80 -6.69
CA MET A 97 -23.33 -2.66 -7.77
C MET A 97 -23.15 -1.94 -9.12
N LEU A 98 -23.85 -0.82 -9.32
CA LEU A 98 -23.64 0.11 -10.44
C LEU A 98 -23.01 1.42 -9.94
N ASP A 99 -23.50 1.91 -8.80
CA ASP A 99 -22.98 3.03 -8.03
C ASP A 99 -22.77 2.64 -6.55
N PRO A 100 -21.87 3.34 -5.82
CA PRO A 100 -21.57 3.01 -4.44
C PRO A 100 -22.77 3.37 -3.54
N HIS A 101 -23.44 2.34 -3.02
CA HIS A 101 -24.57 2.49 -2.10
C HIS A 101 -24.09 2.91 -0.71
N ILE A 102 -22.93 2.38 -0.28
CA ILE A 102 -22.29 2.73 0.98
C ILE A 102 -20.83 3.07 0.71
N ARG A 103 -20.39 4.18 1.30
CA ARG A 103 -18.99 4.59 1.36
C ARG A 103 -18.65 4.93 2.80
N SER A 104 -17.69 4.20 3.39
CA SER A 104 -17.31 4.40 4.78
C SER A 104 -15.80 4.24 4.96
N PHE A 105 -15.24 4.94 5.96
CA PHE A 105 -13.84 4.75 6.35
C PHE A 105 -13.73 3.52 7.25
N LEU A 106 -12.73 2.69 6.98
CA LEU A 106 -12.37 1.58 7.86
C LEU A 106 -11.59 2.11 9.05
N ILE A 107 -11.94 1.61 10.23
CA ILE A 107 -11.27 1.97 11.47
C ILE A 107 -10.14 0.98 11.71
N PRO A 108 -8.89 1.45 11.89
CA PRO A 108 -7.79 0.57 12.24
C PRO A 108 -8.04 -0.11 13.58
N ASN A 109 -7.93 -1.43 13.61
CA ASN A 109 -7.86 -2.15 14.89
C ASN A 109 -6.44 -1.99 15.44
N LYS A 110 -6.31 -1.46 16.67
CA LYS A 110 -5.02 -1.16 17.31
C LYS A 110 -4.35 -2.40 17.85
#